data_AF-A0A484DFU8-F1
#
_entry.id   AF-A0A484DFU8-F1
#
_cell.length_a   1.000
_cell.length_b   1.000
_cell.length_c   1.000
_cell.angle_alpha   90.00
_cell.angle_beta   90.00
_cell.angle_gamma   90.00
#
_symmetry.space_group_name_H-M   'P 1'
#
loop_
_entity.id
_entity.type
_entity.pdbx_description
1 polymer ?
#
loop_
_entity_poly.entity_id
_entity_poly.type
_entity_poly.pdbx_seq_one_letter_code
_entity_poly.pdbx_strand_id
1 'polypeptide(L)'
;MRCQAVLQLAVAIVVLITWLIAINSFDVQEKARHILGVNVIDQITLKIKTATTPEPKCRLSRVCPPDHFALRINSGAANVVGPKICFDGKIIMSHVLNNVGPGLNIAVLNGENGILEKCGYLNMKVGNPEDILAYLKEIKPGMIVLVASFDDVATKMTKEMTEVFVGMGSTLIKSVKHRDSWVFAGRAGTETRSLFEKHAVNDEKTNIYESWPEMVEVGGCLPRTQTDGHKP
;
A
#
# COMPACT_ATOMS: atom_id res chain seq x y z
N MET A 1 -66.28 -41.04 -23.97
CA MET A 1 -66.12 -40.82 -22.51
C MET A 1 -65.02 -41.64 -21.84
N ARG A 2 -64.47 -42.73 -22.43
CA ARG A 2 -63.43 -43.56 -21.77
C ARG A 2 -61.96 -43.10 -21.95
N CYS A 3 -61.64 -42.27 -22.96
CA CYS A 3 -60.26 -41.86 -23.24
C CYS A 3 -59.74 -40.73 -22.31
N GLN A 4 -60.62 -39.82 -21.90
CA GLN A 4 -60.25 -38.65 -21.09
C GLN A 4 -59.98 -39.00 -19.62
N ALA A 5 -60.66 -40.03 -19.09
CA ALA A 5 -60.43 -40.53 -17.73
C ALA A 5 -59.07 -41.26 -17.60
N VAL A 6 -58.65 -42.00 -18.64
CA VAL A 6 -57.35 -42.69 -18.66
C VAL A 6 -56.19 -41.68 -18.71
N LEU A 7 -56.34 -40.60 -19.47
CA LEU A 7 -55.34 -39.54 -19.55
C LEU A 7 -55.17 -38.80 -18.22
N GLN A 8 -56.27 -38.51 -17.51
CA GLN A 8 -56.24 -37.88 -16.18
C GLN A 8 -55.57 -38.79 -15.13
N LEU A 9 -55.84 -40.10 -15.16
CA LEU A 9 -55.21 -41.06 -14.26
C LEU A 9 -53.70 -41.16 -14.49
N ALA A 10 -53.27 -41.16 -15.75
CA ALA A 10 -51.85 -41.22 -16.11
C ALA A 10 -51.07 -40.00 -15.62
N VAL A 11 -51.64 -38.79 -15.76
CA VAL A 11 -51.01 -37.55 -15.25
C VAL A 11 -50.88 -37.57 -13.73
N ALA A 12 -51.92 -38.02 -13.01
CA ALA A 12 -51.87 -38.13 -11.55
C ALA A 12 -50.79 -39.10 -11.06
N ILE A 13 -50.60 -40.23 -11.75
CA ILE A 13 -49.56 -41.21 -11.43
C ILE A 13 -48.17 -40.62 -11.66
N VAL A 14 -47.95 -39.89 -12.78
CA VAL A 14 -46.65 -39.26 -13.06
C VAL A 14 -46.31 -38.20 -12.00
N VAL A 15 -47.27 -37.38 -11.59
CA VAL A 15 -47.07 -36.38 -10.54
C VAL A 15 -46.75 -37.03 -9.19
N LEU A 16 -47.41 -38.14 -8.84
CA LEU A 16 -47.11 -38.87 -7.60
C LEU A 16 -45.72 -39.50 -7.63
N ILE A 17 -45.28 -40.04 -8.78
CA ILE A 17 -43.95 -40.61 -8.93
C ILE A 17 -42.87 -39.52 -8.84
N THR A 18 -43.05 -38.37 -9.48
CA THR A 18 -42.08 -37.27 -9.39
C THR A 18 -41.99 -36.70 -7.99
N TRP A 19 -43.11 -36.62 -7.26
CA TRP A 19 -43.12 -36.20 -5.86
C TRP A 19 -42.42 -37.22 -4.93
N LEU A 20 -42.64 -38.51 -5.14
CA LEU A 20 -41.96 -39.58 -4.38
C LEU A 20 -40.44 -39.58 -4.61
N ILE A 21 -39.99 -39.34 -5.85
CA ILE A 21 -38.55 -39.25 -6.16
C ILE A 21 -37.92 -38.02 -5.49
N ALA A 22 -38.60 -36.87 -5.49
CA ALA A 22 -38.10 -35.65 -4.88
C ALA A 22 -37.92 -35.78 -3.35
N ILE A 23 -38.87 -36.44 -2.66
CA ILE A 23 -38.80 -36.65 -1.20
C ILE A 23 -37.63 -37.59 -0.84
N ASN A 24 -37.45 -38.68 -1.60
CA ASN A 24 -36.34 -39.61 -1.37
C ASN A 24 -34.97 -39.00 -1.66
N SER A 25 -34.87 -38.10 -2.65
CA SER A 25 -33.61 -37.43 -2.97
C SER A 25 -33.17 -36.43 -1.90
N PHE A 26 -34.11 -35.83 -1.16
CA PHE A 26 -33.80 -34.85 -0.12
C PHE A 26 -33.28 -35.51 1.17
N ASP A 27 -33.87 -36.63 1.61
CA ASP A 27 -33.48 -37.36 2.82
C ASP A 27 -32.07 -38.00 2.70
N VAL A 28 -31.67 -38.43 1.50
CA VAL A 28 -30.33 -39.00 1.25
C VAL A 28 -29.23 -37.94 1.39
N GLN A 29 -29.51 -36.69 0.98
CA GLN A 29 -28.52 -35.62 1.02
C GLN A 29 -28.27 -35.10 2.44
N GLU A 30 -29.27 -35.16 3.32
CA GLU A 30 -29.16 -34.75 4.71
C GLU A 30 -28.46 -35.81 5.58
N LYS A 31 -28.74 -37.10 5.35
CA LYS A 31 -28.05 -38.22 6.06
C LYS A 31 -26.58 -38.37 5.66
N ALA A 32 -26.20 -38.04 4.43
CA ALA A 32 -24.79 -38.06 4.00
C ALA A 32 -23.93 -36.99 4.72
N ARG A 33 -24.52 -35.85 5.11
CA ARG A 33 -23.84 -34.79 5.87
C ARG A 33 -23.50 -35.19 7.31
N HIS A 34 -24.22 -36.15 7.88
CA HIS A 34 -24.05 -36.56 9.27
C HIS A 34 -23.12 -37.77 9.48
N ILE A 35 -22.74 -38.48 8.40
CA ILE A 35 -21.94 -39.73 8.47
C ILE A 35 -20.46 -39.51 8.09
N LEU A 36 -20.13 -38.42 7.39
CA LEU A 36 -18.74 -38.09 7.04
C LEU A 36 -18.10 -37.17 8.09
N GLY A 37 -17.62 -37.79 9.18
CA GLY A 37 -16.41 -37.43 9.94
C GLY A 37 -15.87 -35.99 9.92
N VAL A 38 -16.70 -35.00 10.20
CA VAL A 38 -16.25 -33.68 10.69
C VAL A 38 -15.81 -33.90 12.13
N ASN A 39 -14.50 -34.00 12.42
CA ASN A 39 -13.92 -33.68 13.76
C ASN A 39 -12.41 -33.89 13.94
N VAL A 40 -11.65 -34.38 12.94
CA VAL A 40 -10.18 -34.47 13.08
C VAL A 40 -9.44 -33.61 12.05
N ILE A 41 -9.86 -33.66 10.78
CA ILE A 41 -9.24 -32.85 9.73
C ILE A 41 -9.53 -31.36 9.95
N ASP A 42 -10.75 -30.97 10.32
CA ASP A 42 -11.06 -29.55 10.58
C ASP A 42 -10.29 -28.99 11.78
N GLN A 43 -10.10 -29.77 12.85
CA GLN A 43 -9.27 -29.34 13.99
C GLN A 43 -7.78 -29.24 13.63
N ILE A 44 -7.26 -30.16 12.81
CA ILE A 44 -5.88 -30.10 12.31
C ILE A 44 -5.71 -28.91 11.34
N THR A 45 -6.68 -28.64 10.48
CA THR A 45 -6.67 -27.51 9.53
C THR A 45 -6.81 -26.17 10.27
N LEU A 46 -7.58 -26.11 11.36
CA LEU A 46 -7.65 -24.94 12.25
C LEU A 46 -6.34 -24.74 13.05
N LYS A 47 -5.72 -25.82 13.56
CA LYS A 47 -4.42 -25.74 14.25
C LYS A 47 -3.27 -25.35 13.32
N ILE A 48 -3.31 -25.76 12.06
CA ILE A 48 -2.32 -25.35 11.04
C ILE A 48 -2.53 -23.88 10.65
N LYS A 49 -3.76 -23.36 10.68
CA LYS A 49 -4.05 -21.92 10.49
C LYS A 49 -3.58 -21.03 11.64
N THR A 50 -3.26 -21.57 12.82
CA THR A 50 -2.82 -20.78 13.99
C THR A 50 -1.32 -20.55 14.10
N ALA A 51 -0.50 -21.15 13.22
CA ALA A 51 0.89 -20.76 13.06
C ALA A 51 1.03 -19.91 11.79
N THR A 52 0.43 -18.73 11.79
CA THR A 52 0.56 -17.76 10.70
C THR A 52 2.02 -17.32 10.63
N THR A 53 2.78 -17.90 9.71
CA THR A 53 4.08 -17.35 9.34
C THR A 53 3.90 -15.88 9.02
N PRO A 54 4.70 -14.96 9.61
CA PRO A 54 4.56 -13.55 9.35
C PRO A 54 4.61 -13.29 7.84
N GLU A 55 3.57 -12.65 7.30
CA GLU A 55 3.54 -12.31 5.88
C GLU A 55 4.35 -11.02 5.62
N PRO A 56 5.10 -10.94 4.52
CA PRO A 56 5.79 -9.72 4.13
C PRO A 56 4.81 -8.54 3.93
N LYS A 57 4.95 -7.52 4.77
CA LYS A 57 4.19 -6.28 4.68
C LYS A 57 4.61 -5.48 3.43
N CYS A 58 3.71 -4.63 2.94
CA CYS A 58 3.94 -3.75 1.78
C CYS A 58 4.41 -4.47 0.49
N ARG A 59 4.07 -5.75 0.34
CA ARG A 59 4.50 -6.60 -0.77
C ARG A 59 6.04 -6.63 -0.92
N LEU A 60 6.75 -6.58 0.19
CA LEU A 60 8.19 -6.85 0.20
C LEU A 60 8.43 -8.34 -0.08
N SER A 61 9.64 -8.68 -0.54
CA SER A 61 10.02 -10.07 -0.83
C SER A 61 10.27 -10.89 0.43
N ARG A 62 10.53 -10.24 1.58
CA ARG A 62 10.84 -10.84 2.86
C ARG A 62 10.22 -10.05 4.00
N VAL A 63 10.03 -10.73 5.13
CA VAL A 63 9.60 -10.11 6.38
C VAL A 63 10.72 -9.22 6.92
N CYS A 64 10.38 -8.05 7.43
CA CYS A 64 11.36 -7.18 8.07
C CYS A 64 11.84 -7.77 9.41
N PRO A 65 13.10 -7.55 9.80
CA PRO A 65 13.59 -7.90 11.13
C PRO A 65 12.75 -7.22 12.24
N PRO A 66 12.85 -7.70 13.49
CA PRO A 66 12.32 -6.97 14.64
C PRO A 66 12.83 -5.52 14.67
N ASP A 67 12.05 -4.63 15.29
CA ASP A 67 12.36 -3.20 15.40
C ASP A 67 12.60 -2.49 14.06
N HIS A 68 11.94 -2.94 13.00
CA HIS A 68 11.92 -2.26 11.71
C HIS A 68 10.50 -2.06 11.21
N PHE A 69 10.27 -0.97 10.50
CA PHE A 69 9.05 -0.72 9.75
C PHE A 69 9.24 -1.14 8.29
N ALA A 70 8.28 -1.87 7.74
CA ALA A 70 8.25 -2.16 6.31
C ALA A 70 7.75 -0.93 5.54
N LEU A 71 8.42 -0.55 4.45
CA LEU A 71 7.95 0.53 3.58
C LEU A 71 8.09 0.16 2.10
N ARG A 72 7.23 0.76 1.28
CA ARG A 72 7.35 0.77 -0.18
C ARG A 72 6.79 2.08 -0.72
N ILE A 73 7.58 2.78 -1.52
CA ILE A 73 7.27 4.11 -2.06
C ILE A 73 7.44 4.04 -3.57
N ASN A 74 6.41 4.45 -4.29
CA ASN A 74 6.38 4.60 -5.74
C ASN A 74 6.11 6.07 -6.08
N SER A 75 6.88 6.64 -6.99
CA SER A 75 6.55 7.95 -7.59
C SER A 75 5.27 7.86 -8.42
N GLY A 76 4.76 9.00 -8.86
CA GLY A 76 3.75 9.03 -9.92
C GLY A 76 4.32 8.56 -11.27
N ALA A 77 3.42 8.26 -12.20
CA ALA A 77 3.75 8.07 -13.61
C ALA A 77 3.19 9.24 -14.41
N ALA A 78 4.10 10.06 -14.94
CA ALA A 78 3.81 11.34 -15.56
C ALA A 78 2.86 12.18 -14.68
N ASN A 79 1.80 12.73 -15.28
CA ASN A 79 0.73 13.47 -14.63
C ASN A 79 -0.59 12.65 -14.53
N VAL A 80 -0.55 11.35 -14.83
CA VAL A 80 -1.75 10.53 -15.01
C VAL A 80 -2.00 9.62 -13.81
N VAL A 81 -0.96 8.94 -13.32
CA VAL A 81 -1.07 8.01 -12.19
C VAL A 81 -0.35 8.62 -10.99
N GLY A 82 -1.10 8.83 -9.91
CA GLY A 82 -0.55 9.35 -8.67
C GLY A 82 0.37 8.36 -7.95
N PRO A 83 1.24 8.84 -7.05
CA PRO A 83 2.19 8.01 -6.32
C PRO A 83 1.48 7.07 -5.35
N LYS A 84 2.23 6.12 -4.81
CA LYS A 84 1.75 5.17 -3.79
C LYS A 84 2.77 5.01 -2.68
N ILE A 85 2.31 5.18 -1.44
CA ILE A 85 3.13 5.00 -0.23
C ILE A 85 2.45 3.95 0.66
N CYS A 86 3.18 2.86 0.91
CA CYS A 86 2.83 1.84 1.89
C CYS A 86 3.79 1.92 3.07
N PHE A 87 3.24 1.91 4.28
CA PHE A 87 3.98 1.88 5.53
C PHE A 87 3.38 0.84 6.48
N ASP A 88 4.24 -0.04 6.96
CA ASP A 88 3.97 -1.17 7.85
C ASP A 88 2.71 -1.99 7.49
N GLY A 89 2.54 -2.26 6.19
CA GLY A 89 1.44 -3.05 5.64
C GLY A 89 0.20 -2.25 5.27
N LYS A 90 0.15 -0.96 5.62
CA LYS A 90 -0.96 -0.06 5.30
C LYS A 90 -0.59 0.86 4.15
N ILE A 91 -1.45 0.94 3.13
CA ILE A 91 -1.36 2.00 2.12
C ILE A 91 -1.84 3.29 2.79
N ILE A 92 -0.95 4.27 2.94
CA ILE A 92 -1.24 5.55 3.58
C ILE A 92 -1.45 6.67 2.57
N MET A 93 -0.87 6.56 1.37
CA MET A 93 -1.11 7.49 0.27
C MET A 93 -1.27 6.74 -1.04
N SER A 94 -2.30 7.06 -1.81
CA SER A 94 -2.45 6.55 -3.18
C SER A 94 -3.50 7.34 -3.96
N HIS A 95 -3.47 7.19 -5.29
CA HIS A 95 -4.52 7.73 -6.17
C HIS A 95 -5.94 7.26 -5.76
N VAL A 96 -6.08 5.99 -5.33
CA VAL A 96 -7.37 5.42 -4.90
C VAL A 96 -7.87 6.03 -3.58
N LEU A 97 -6.96 6.47 -2.71
CA LEU A 97 -7.32 7.15 -1.45
C LEU A 97 -7.66 8.63 -1.67
N ASN A 98 -7.53 9.14 -2.89
CA ASN A 98 -7.78 10.54 -3.24
C ASN A 98 -7.03 11.54 -2.33
N ASN A 99 -5.80 11.18 -1.93
CA ASN A 99 -4.98 11.98 -1.02
C ASN A 99 -3.58 12.27 -1.57
N VAL A 100 -3.44 12.21 -2.89
CA VAL A 100 -2.21 12.50 -3.64
C VAL A 100 -2.47 13.56 -4.71
N GLY A 101 -1.46 14.34 -5.06
CA GLY A 101 -1.59 15.42 -6.04
C GLY A 101 -0.25 15.86 -6.61
N PRO A 102 -0.26 16.71 -7.66
CA PRO A 102 0.97 17.16 -8.31
C PRO A 102 1.92 17.83 -7.33
N GLY A 103 3.22 17.56 -7.43
CA GLY A 103 4.24 18.04 -6.51
C GLY A 103 4.80 16.98 -5.56
N LEU A 104 5.20 17.41 -4.36
CA LEU A 104 5.81 16.56 -3.34
C LEU A 104 4.72 15.91 -2.51
N ASN A 105 4.54 14.59 -2.62
CA ASN A 105 3.61 13.83 -1.79
C ASN A 105 4.36 13.33 -0.56
N ILE A 106 4.00 13.81 0.63
CA ILE A 106 4.77 13.64 1.86
C ILE A 106 3.91 12.96 2.93
N ALA A 107 4.47 11.96 3.60
CA ALA A 107 3.96 11.40 4.85
C ALA A 107 5.00 11.53 5.96
N VAL A 108 4.55 11.98 7.13
CA VAL A 108 5.38 12.20 8.33
C VAL A 108 4.86 11.29 9.43
N LEU A 109 5.72 10.41 9.95
CA LEU A 109 5.37 9.42 10.96
C LEU A 109 6.32 9.50 12.16
N ASN A 110 5.81 9.20 13.35
CA ASN A 110 6.64 9.12 14.54
C ASN A 110 7.67 7.98 14.41
N GLY A 111 8.95 8.28 14.68
CA GLY A 111 10.05 7.34 14.47
C GLY A 111 10.10 6.15 15.43
N GLU A 112 9.43 6.24 16.58
CA GLU A 112 9.41 5.20 17.61
C GLU A 112 8.24 4.24 17.41
N ASN A 113 7.03 4.75 17.23
CA ASN A 113 5.83 3.91 17.17
C ASN A 113 5.23 3.79 15.75
N GLY A 114 5.70 4.57 14.78
CA GLY A 114 5.22 4.53 13.40
C GLY A 114 3.84 5.14 13.20
N ILE A 115 3.31 5.90 14.17
CA ILE A 115 2.03 6.58 14.05
C ILE A 115 2.13 7.70 13.02
N LEU A 116 1.18 7.74 12.08
CA LEU A 116 1.09 8.78 11.05
C LEU A 116 0.62 10.10 11.68
N GLU A 117 1.41 11.17 11.56
CA GLU A 117 1.07 12.50 12.07
C GLU A 117 0.54 13.43 10.97
N LYS A 118 1.20 13.43 9.80
CA LYS A 118 0.79 14.25 8.65
C LYS A 118 0.89 13.44 7.37
N CYS A 119 -0.07 13.63 6.45
CA CYS A 119 0.04 13.14 5.08
C CYS A 119 -0.69 14.09 4.13
N GLY A 120 -0.14 14.29 2.93
CA GLY A 120 -0.72 15.15 1.92
C GLY A 120 0.30 15.47 0.83
N TYR A 121 -0.01 16.45 -0.01
CA TYR A 121 0.90 16.88 -1.06
C TYR A 121 1.12 18.39 -1.04
N LEU A 122 2.34 18.79 -1.39
CA LEU A 122 2.76 20.18 -1.54
C LEU A 122 2.86 20.45 -3.03
N ASN A 123 1.95 21.28 -3.56
CA ASN A 123 1.91 21.54 -4.99
C ASN A 123 3.08 22.44 -5.43
N MET A 124 4.06 21.84 -6.10
CA MET A 124 5.29 22.52 -6.50
C MET A 124 5.14 23.38 -7.76
N LYS A 125 3.92 23.59 -8.28
CA LYS A 125 3.64 24.46 -9.43
C LYS A 125 2.87 25.73 -9.01
N VAL A 126 1.77 25.55 -8.26
CA VAL A 126 0.88 26.65 -7.85
C VAL A 126 0.94 26.98 -6.36
N GLY A 127 1.59 26.14 -5.55
CA GLY A 127 1.75 26.39 -4.11
C GLY A 127 2.66 27.57 -3.82
N ASN A 128 2.40 28.22 -2.69
CA ASN A 128 3.23 29.29 -2.17
C ASN A 128 4.55 28.70 -1.60
N PRO A 129 5.74 29.16 -2.04
CA PRO A 129 7.02 28.62 -1.59
C PRO A 129 7.29 28.82 -0.09
N GLU A 130 6.86 29.95 0.48
CA GLU A 130 7.05 30.23 1.90
C GLU A 130 6.28 29.25 2.78
N ASP A 131 5.02 28.94 2.42
CA ASP A 131 4.17 27.96 3.12
C ASP A 131 4.74 26.53 3.02
N ILE A 132 5.25 26.17 1.84
CA ILE A 132 5.90 24.86 1.60
C ILE A 132 7.13 24.73 2.50
N LEU A 133 7.97 25.76 2.54
CA LEU A 133 9.16 25.75 3.38
C LEU A 133 8.80 25.70 4.87
N ALA A 134 7.79 26.46 5.30
CA ALA A 134 7.30 26.46 6.66
C ALA A 134 6.83 25.05 7.08
N TYR A 135 6.06 24.37 6.22
CA TYR A 135 5.64 22.99 6.45
C TYR A 135 6.84 22.05 6.65
N LEU A 136 7.85 22.14 5.78
CA LEU A 136 9.04 21.29 5.86
C LEU A 136 9.86 21.52 7.13
N LYS A 137 9.98 22.78 7.57
CA LYS A 137 10.69 23.16 8.79
C LYS A 137 9.96 22.79 10.08
N GLU A 138 8.64 22.64 10.04
CA GLU A 138 7.83 22.23 11.18
C GLU A 138 8.03 20.75 11.56
N ILE A 139 8.59 19.95 10.64
CA ILE A 139 8.86 18.53 10.87
C ILE A 139 9.93 18.39 11.96
N LYS A 140 9.52 17.86 13.11
CA LYS A 140 10.39 17.71 14.29
C LYS A 140 11.50 16.67 14.05
N PRO A 141 12.68 16.84 14.67
CA PRO A 141 13.71 15.82 14.67
C PRO A 141 13.18 14.46 15.17
N GLY A 142 13.69 13.37 14.59
CA GLY A 142 13.30 11.99 14.92
C GLY A 142 12.09 11.46 14.14
N MET A 143 11.35 12.32 13.45
CA MET A 143 10.23 11.92 12.59
C MET A 143 10.71 11.22 11.32
N ILE A 144 10.04 10.15 10.93
CA ILE A 144 10.20 9.49 9.63
C ILE A 144 9.50 10.33 8.57
N VAL A 145 10.18 10.61 7.46
CA VAL A 145 9.65 11.37 6.33
C VAL A 145 9.69 10.51 5.08
N LEU A 146 8.54 10.25 4.47
CA LEU A 146 8.38 9.51 3.22
C LEU A 146 7.92 10.48 2.14
N VAL A 147 8.56 10.45 0.98
CA VAL A 147 8.32 11.39 -0.11
C VAL A 147 8.23 10.66 -1.44
N ALA A 148 7.26 11.04 -2.26
CA ALA A 148 7.12 10.61 -3.64
C ALA A 148 6.79 11.81 -4.55
N SER A 149 7.49 11.94 -5.67
CA SER A 149 7.17 12.96 -6.68
C SER A 149 5.94 12.58 -7.50
N PHE A 150 5.21 13.59 -7.98
CA PHE A 150 4.15 13.43 -8.98
C PHE A 150 4.13 14.64 -9.93
N ASP A 151 4.13 14.39 -11.24
CA ASP A 151 4.26 15.41 -12.30
C ASP A 151 5.60 16.18 -12.25
N ASP A 152 5.71 17.20 -11.39
CA ASP A 152 6.90 18.03 -11.25
C ASP A 152 7.08 18.47 -9.80
N VAL A 153 8.33 18.41 -9.31
CA VAL A 153 8.69 18.85 -7.96
C VAL A 153 9.69 20.01 -7.93
N ALA A 154 10.25 20.38 -9.09
CA ALA A 154 11.37 21.32 -9.17
C ALA A 154 10.94 22.78 -9.30
N THR A 155 9.75 23.06 -9.88
CA THR A 155 9.34 24.43 -10.26
C THR A 155 9.38 25.44 -9.10
N LYS A 156 9.00 25.03 -7.88
CA LYS A 156 9.07 25.88 -6.67
C LYS A 156 10.14 25.43 -5.66
N MET A 157 11.00 24.50 -6.02
CA MET A 157 12.05 23.99 -5.12
C MET A 157 13.12 25.05 -4.90
N THR A 158 13.34 25.46 -3.64
CA THR A 158 14.38 26.43 -3.28
C THR A 158 15.60 25.73 -2.70
N LYS A 159 16.75 26.42 -2.72
CA LYS A 159 17.98 25.93 -2.06
C LYS A 159 17.71 25.57 -0.59
N GLU A 160 16.95 26.40 0.11
CA GLU A 160 16.64 26.16 1.52
C GLU A 160 15.80 24.89 1.72
N MET A 161 14.79 24.65 0.88
CA MET A 161 14.04 23.39 0.90
C MET A 161 14.94 22.19 0.62
N THR A 162 15.89 22.31 -0.32
CA THR A 162 16.85 21.22 -0.56
C THR A 162 17.74 20.94 0.64
N GLU A 163 18.19 21.96 1.38
CA GLU A 163 18.98 21.75 2.60
C GLU A 163 18.15 21.09 3.72
N VAL A 164 16.84 21.36 3.80
CA VAL A 164 15.95 20.64 4.73
C VAL A 164 15.93 19.14 4.41
N PHE A 165 15.79 18.76 3.13
CA PHE A 165 15.84 17.34 2.75
C PHE A 165 17.23 16.71 2.93
N VAL A 166 18.31 17.46 2.73
CA VAL A 166 19.66 17.01 3.10
C VAL A 166 19.76 16.72 4.59
N GLY A 167 19.20 17.59 5.44
CA GLY A 167 19.07 17.36 6.90
C GLY A 167 18.12 16.24 7.29
N MET A 168 17.36 15.69 6.33
CA MET A 168 16.58 14.46 6.49
C MET A 168 17.33 13.20 6.01
N GLY A 169 18.52 13.37 5.43
CA GLY A 169 19.37 12.30 4.90
C GLY A 169 19.36 12.12 3.39
N SER A 170 18.73 13.02 2.62
CA SER A 170 18.75 12.96 1.15
C SER A 170 20.13 13.27 0.59
N THR A 171 20.54 12.47 -0.39
CA THR A 171 21.76 12.65 -1.17
C THR A 171 21.48 13.09 -2.61
N LEU A 172 20.26 12.85 -3.12
CA LEU A 172 19.90 13.13 -4.51
C LEU A 172 19.04 14.39 -4.69
N ILE A 173 18.46 14.97 -3.62
CA ILE A 173 17.54 16.13 -3.75
C ILE A 173 18.15 17.31 -4.52
N LYS A 174 19.45 17.58 -4.34
CA LYS A 174 20.16 18.67 -5.04
C LYS A 174 20.28 18.43 -6.55
N SER A 175 20.10 17.19 -6.99
CA SER A 175 20.16 16.78 -8.39
C SER A 175 18.79 16.69 -9.06
N VAL A 176 17.69 16.78 -8.28
CA VAL A 176 16.32 16.66 -8.80
C VAL A 176 15.97 17.90 -9.62
N LYS A 177 15.58 17.68 -10.88
CA LYS A 177 15.22 18.70 -11.87
C LYS A 177 13.78 18.53 -12.34
N HIS A 178 13.42 19.37 -13.30
CA HIS A 178 12.08 19.43 -13.87
C HIS A 178 11.58 18.05 -14.34
N ARG A 179 10.45 17.62 -13.78
CA ARG A 179 9.76 16.34 -14.04
C ARG A 179 10.56 15.07 -13.74
N ASP A 180 11.66 15.18 -13.02
CA ASP A 180 12.36 14.00 -12.55
C ASP A 180 11.47 13.18 -11.61
N SER A 181 11.52 11.86 -11.76
CA SER A 181 10.87 10.95 -10.82
C SER A 181 11.79 10.76 -9.61
N TRP A 182 11.29 10.98 -8.40
CA TRP A 182 12.08 10.89 -7.18
C TRP A 182 11.24 10.33 -6.04
N VAL A 183 11.84 9.42 -5.28
CA VAL A 183 11.29 8.88 -4.03
C VAL A 183 12.37 8.90 -2.96
N PHE A 184 11.94 9.12 -1.72
CA PHE A 184 12.84 9.24 -0.58
C PHE A 184 12.13 8.79 0.70
N ALA A 185 12.85 8.05 1.55
CA ALA A 185 12.49 7.85 2.94
C ALA A 185 13.66 8.25 3.83
N GLY A 186 13.45 9.09 4.82
CA GLY A 186 14.51 9.56 5.70
C GLY A 186 14.01 9.86 7.11
N ARG A 187 14.85 10.55 7.88
CA ARG A 187 14.55 10.98 9.24
C ARG A 187 14.94 12.42 9.43
N ALA A 188 14.03 13.25 9.91
CA ALA A 188 14.37 14.63 10.22
C ALA A 188 15.44 14.71 11.33
N GLY A 189 16.44 15.56 11.12
CA GLY A 189 17.53 15.79 12.08
C GLY A 189 18.58 14.68 12.13
N THR A 190 18.64 13.81 11.11
CA THR A 190 19.66 12.77 11.02
C THR A 190 20.95 13.29 10.36
N GLU A 191 22.10 12.80 10.82
CA GLU A 191 23.38 12.95 10.10
C GLU A 191 23.64 11.78 9.13
N THR A 192 22.85 10.71 9.24
CA THR A 192 23.01 9.51 8.42
C THR A 192 22.28 9.64 7.09
N ARG A 193 23.00 9.35 6.00
CA ARG A 193 22.45 9.30 4.64
C ARG A 193 21.39 8.20 4.53
N SER A 194 20.32 8.47 3.81
CA SER A 194 19.29 7.48 3.54
C SER A 194 19.76 6.43 2.54
N LEU A 195 19.35 5.18 2.78
CA LEU A 195 19.48 4.07 1.83
C LEU A 195 18.22 3.88 0.97
N PHE A 196 17.16 4.65 1.26
CA PHE A 196 15.85 4.56 0.64
C PHE A 196 15.60 5.79 -0.24
N GLU A 197 16.44 5.96 -1.24
CA GLU A 197 16.33 7.08 -2.17
C GLU A 197 16.57 6.59 -3.60
N LYS A 198 15.72 7.00 -4.54
CA LYS A 198 15.88 6.69 -5.95
C LYS A 198 15.39 7.84 -6.81
N HIS A 199 16.05 8.03 -7.94
CA HIS A 199 15.83 9.12 -8.88
C HIS A 199 15.91 8.59 -10.31
N ALA A 200 15.02 9.06 -11.19
CA ALA A 200 15.12 8.91 -12.63
C ALA A 200 15.05 10.29 -13.28
N VAL A 201 16.02 10.56 -14.14
CA VAL A 201 16.20 11.84 -14.82
C VAL A 201 15.25 11.94 -16.00
N ASN A 202 14.55 13.07 -16.11
CA ASN A 202 13.82 13.45 -17.30
C ASN A 202 14.79 13.78 -18.45
N ASP A 203 14.85 12.90 -19.44
CA ASP A 203 15.67 13.05 -20.65
C ASP A 203 14.84 12.60 -21.86
N GLU A 204 14.63 13.50 -22.81
CA GLU A 204 13.82 13.26 -24.01
C GLU A 204 14.21 12.01 -24.79
N LYS A 205 15.47 11.57 -24.71
CA LYS A 205 15.98 10.39 -25.42
C LYS A 205 15.68 9.08 -24.71
N THR A 206 15.52 9.08 -23.39
CA THR A 206 15.36 7.87 -22.58
C THR A 206 14.01 7.78 -21.89
N ASN A 207 13.21 8.84 -21.94
CA ASN A 207 11.88 8.89 -21.36
C ASN A 207 10.98 7.79 -21.94
N ILE A 208 10.26 7.09 -21.05
CA ILE A 208 9.28 6.08 -21.44
C ILE A 208 7.87 6.67 -21.62
N TYR A 209 7.64 7.87 -21.10
CA TYR A 209 6.44 8.67 -21.31
C TYR A 209 6.79 9.94 -22.07
N GLU A 210 5.81 10.59 -22.71
CA GLU A 210 6.04 11.84 -23.44
C GLU A 210 6.51 12.95 -22.49
N SER A 211 7.82 13.24 -22.43
CA SER A 211 8.43 14.24 -21.53
C SER A 211 8.41 13.92 -20.03
N TRP A 212 8.21 12.66 -19.63
CA TRP A 212 8.46 12.19 -18.25
C TRP A 212 9.27 10.88 -18.25
N PRO A 213 10.16 10.70 -17.26
CA PRO A 213 10.92 9.48 -17.08
C PRO A 213 10.05 8.37 -16.46
N GLU A 214 10.64 7.18 -16.32
CA GLU A 214 9.96 6.07 -15.67
C GLU A 214 9.63 6.35 -14.19
N MET A 215 8.64 5.63 -13.68
CA MET A 215 8.35 5.61 -12.25
C MET A 215 9.52 4.99 -11.48
N VAL A 216 9.89 5.58 -10.35
CA VAL A 216 10.88 5.00 -9.44
C VAL A 216 10.23 4.43 -8.20
N GLU A 217 10.87 3.41 -7.65
CA GLU A 217 10.43 2.71 -6.44
C GLU A 217 11.60 2.46 -5.49
N VAL A 218 11.34 2.61 -4.20
CA VAL A 218 12.17 2.06 -3.12
C VAL A 218 11.29 1.23 -2.19
N GLY A 219 11.85 0.17 -1.63
CA GLY A 219 11.17 -0.67 -0.66
C GLY A 219 12.15 -1.39 0.24
N GLY A 220 11.77 -1.58 1.50
CA GLY A 220 12.57 -2.32 2.46
C GLY A 220 12.19 -2.05 3.90
N CYS A 221 13.16 -2.23 4.78
CA CYS A 221 12.96 -2.22 6.23
C CYS A 221 13.71 -1.04 6.84
N LEU A 222 12.97 -0.05 7.33
CA LEU A 222 13.53 1.12 8.00
C LEU A 222 13.64 0.81 9.50
N PRO A 223 14.83 0.92 10.12
CA PRO A 223 14.98 0.70 11.56
C PRO A 223 14.05 1.62 12.34
N ARG A 224 13.50 1.18 13.47
CA ARG A 224 12.79 2.00 14.44
C ARG A 224 13.78 2.86 15.23
N THR A 225 13.34 4.02 15.71
CA THR A 225 14.17 4.84 16.60
C THR A 225 14.22 4.12 17.94
N GLN A 226 15.40 3.70 18.37
CA GLN A 226 15.55 3.14 19.71
C GLN A 226 15.50 4.30 20.71
N THR A 227 14.67 4.16 21.74
CA THR A 227 14.83 4.99 22.94
C THR A 227 16.11 4.50 23.60
N ASP A 228 17.24 5.19 23.37
CA ASP A 228 18.43 4.91 24.16
C ASP A 228 18.03 5.06 25.62
N GLY A 229 18.16 3.96 26.38
CA GLY A 229 18.03 3.93 27.83
C GLY A 229 19.18 4.69 28.49
N HIS A 230 19.44 5.92 28.05
CA HIS A 230 20.31 6.85 28.73
C HIS A 230 19.59 7.31 30.00
N LYS A 231 19.67 6.45 31.02
CA LYS A 231 19.44 6.86 32.40
C LYS A 231 20.51 7.92 32.72
N PRO A 232 20.12 9.10 33.22
CA PRO A 232 21.08 10.13 33.62
C PRO A 232 22.04 9.64 34.70
#